data_AF-A0A8H9AJ17-F1
#
_entry.id   AF-A0A8H9AJ17-F1
#
_cell.length_a   1.000
_cell.length_b   1.000
_cell.length_c   1.000
_cell.angle_alpha   90.00
_cell.angle_beta   90.00
_cell.angle_gamma   90.00
#
_symmetry.space_group_name_H-M   'P 1'
#
loop_
_entity.id
_entity.type
_entity.pdbx_description
1 polymer ?
#
loop_
_entity_poly.entity_id
_entity_poly.type
_entity_poly.pdbx_seq_one_letter_code
_entity_poly.pdbx_strand_id
1 'polypeptide(L)'
;MSKIDYQALRAKAEKATKGSYIVGHTSVNRHDNLTGVFVCQKWKGEPGGVIAECHVNCLVETDVQAYANAEFIAAFNPNVALALLDERERNLQYIKSRDQENEEIALTVGKLRVELEAAENNLIDSECHVAELEEALRDKQALLEASEKRIAELEAQTVTVKEVGDA
;
A
#
# COMPACT_ATOMS: atom_id res chain seq x y z
N MET A 1 -21.26 -11.60 15.26
CA MET A 1 -20.47 -12.75 14.80
C MET A 1 -19.38 -13.02 15.82
N SER A 2 -19.26 -14.24 16.32
CA SER A 2 -18.14 -14.64 17.20
C SER A 2 -16.83 -14.62 16.41
N LYS A 3 -15.73 -14.23 17.07
CA LYS A 3 -14.39 -14.27 16.48
C LYS A 3 -14.02 -15.73 16.18
N ILE A 4 -13.67 -16.03 14.93
CA ILE A 4 -13.20 -17.37 14.52
C ILE A 4 -11.81 -17.58 15.11
N ASP A 5 -11.60 -18.73 15.75
CA ASP A 5 -10.28 -19.20 16.17
C ASP A 5 -9.62 -19.97 15.01
N TYR A 6 -8.76 -19.27 14.27
CA TYR A 6 -8.07 -19.82 13.10
C TYR A 6 -7.05 -20.90 13.46
N GLN A 7 -6.43 -20.85 14.65
CA GLN A 7 -5.45 -21.85 15.07
C GLN A 7 -6.15 -23.15 15.48
N ALA A 8 -7.26 -23.04 16.22
CA ALA A 8 -8.10 -24.20 16.50
C ALA A 8 -8.68 -24.81 15.22
N LEU A 9 -9.08 -23.98 14.23
CA LEU A 9 -9.56 -24.46 12.95
C LEU A 9 -8.47 -25.18 12.15
N ARG A 10 -7.26 -24.62 12.07
CA ARG A 10 -6.09 -25.26 11.44
C ARG A 10 -5.81 -26.63 12.07
N ALA A 11 -5.72 -26.68 13.40
CA ALA A 11 -5.43 -27.92 14.12
C ALA A 11 -6.49 -29.01 13.89
N LYS A 12 -7.77 -28.63 13.72
CA LYS A 12 -8.83 -29.56 13.35
C LYS A 12 -8.68 -30.05 11.91
N ALA A 13 -8.39 -29.15 10.97
CA ALA A 13 -8.22 -29.51 9.56
C ALA A 13 -7.00 -30.41 9.33
N GLU A 14 -5.86 -30.17 10.02
CA GLU A 14 -4.67 -31.02 9.93
C GLU A 14 -4.88 -32.45 10.45
N LYS A 15 -5.76 -32.62 11.45
CA LYS A 15 -6.11 -33.91 12.05
C LYS A 15 -7.20 -34.66 11.29
N ALA A 16 -8.00 -33.95 10.49
CA ALA A 16 -9.07 -34.55 9.71
C ALA A 16 -8.51 -35.43 8.58
N THR A 17 -9.38 -36.26 8.00
CA THR A 17 -9.00 -37.15 6.90
C THR A 17 -8.43 -36.35 5.73
N LYS A 18 -7.21 -36.69 5.33
CA LYS A 18 -6.51 -35.98 4.25
C LYS A 18 -7.03 -36.39 2.88
N GLY A 19 -6.80 -35.52 1.90
CA GLY A 19 -7.15 -35.78 0.50
C GLY A 19 -8.50 -35.20 0.10
N SER A 20 -8.91 -35.49 -1.14
CA SER A 20 -10.15 -34.97 -1.70
C SER A 20 -11.34 -35.79 -1.22
N TYR A 21 -12.45 -35.09 -1.00
CA TYR A 21 -13.75 -35.72 -0.71
C TYR A 21 -14.64 -35.64 -1.95
N ILE A 22 -15.59 -36.55 -2.05
CA ILE A 22 -16.61 -36.60 -3.10
C ILE A 22 -17.96 -37.01 -2.50
N VAL A 23 -19.05 -36.66 -3.19
CA VAL A 23 -20.36 -37.23 -2.90
C VAL A 23 -20.31 -38.72 -3.26
N GLY A 24 -20.71 -39.56 -2.31
CA GLY A 24 -20.66 -41.00 -2.39
C GLY A 24 -22.03 -41.62 -2.60
N HIS A 25 -22.28 -42.71 -1.87
CA HIS A 25 -23.53 -43.45 -1.95
C HIS A 25 -24.72 -42.68 -1.35
N THR A 26 -25.91 -43.26 -1.48
CA THR A 26 -27.14 -42.75 -0.87
C THR A 26 -27.82 -43.85 -0.06
N SER A 27 -28.46 -43.49 1.05
CA SER A 27 -29.35 -44.38 1.80
C SER A 27 -30.80 -44.10 1.40
N VAL A 28 -31.61 -45.16 1.26
CA VAL A 28 -33.05 -45.08 1.01
C VAL A 28 -33.81 -45.98 1.97
N ASN A 29 -35.06 -45.64 2.27
CA ASN A 29 -35.93 -46.48 3.08
C ASN A 29 -36.62 -47.58 2.26
N ARG A 30 -37.43 -48.42 2.91
CA ARG A 30 -38.21 -49.50 2.29
C ARG A 30 -39.26 -49.05 1.25
N HIS A 31 -39.46 -47.74 1.09
CA HIS A 31 -40.37 -47.10 0.15
C HIS A 31 -39.61 -46.34 -0.95
N ASP A 32 -38.29 -46.55 -1.07
CA ASP A 32 -37.38 -45.88 -2.00
C ASP A 32 -37.25 -44.35 -1.81
N ASN A 33 -37.65 -43.83 -0.65
CA ASN A 33 -37.41 -42.43 -0.32
C ASN A 33 -35.98 -42.25 0.19
N LEU A 34 -35.30 -41.19 -0.26
CA LEU A 34 -33.96 -40.83 0.20
C LEU A 34 -33.96 -40.58 1.72
N THR A 35 -33.00 -41.18 2.42
CA THR A 35 -32.79 -41.00 3.86
C THR A 35 -31.47 -40.32 4.17
N GLY A 36 -30.50 -40.36 3.25
CA GLY A 36 -29.21 -39.73 3.45
C GLY A 36 -28.30 -39.78 2.22
N VAL A 37 -27.41 -38.81 2.15
CA VAL A 37 -26.37 -38.69 1.11
C VAL A 37 -25.01 -38.73 1.80
N PHE A 38 -24.12 -39.64 1.37
CA PHE A 38 -22.82 -39.81 2.01
C PHE A 38 -21.75 -38.91 1.38
N VAL A 39 -20.85 -38.40 2.20
CA VAL A 39 -19.60 -37.78 1.77
C VAL A 39 -18.48 -38.78 2.03
N CYS A 40 -17.73 -39.11 0.99
CA CYS A 40 -16.68 -40.12 1.06
C CYS A 40 -15.31 -39.52 0.74
N GLN A 41 -14.26 -40.14 1.26
CA GLN A 41 -12.91 -39.92 0.79
C GLN A 41 -12.79 -40.46 -0.64
N LYS A 42 -12.25 -39.67 -1.56
CA LYS A 42 -11.99 -40.12 -2.93
C LYS A 42 -10.84 -41.12 -2.93
N TRP A 43 -11.10 -42.34 -3.40
CA TRP A 43 -10.09 -43.39 -3.53
C TRP A 43 -10.09 -43.93 -4.96
N LYS A 44 -8.98 -43.73 -5.67
CA LYS A 44 -8.82 -44.15 -7.09
C LYS A 44 -9.94 -43.67 -8.03
N GLY A 45 -10.53 -42.51 -7.75
CA GLY A 45 -11.63 -41.94 -8.55
C GLY A 45 -13.02 -42.21 -7.99
N GLU A 46 -13.16 -43.21 -7.12
CA GLU A 46 -14.44 -43.70 -6.61
C GLU A 46 -14.67 -43.35 -5.14
N PRO A 47 -15.92 -43.42 -4.64
CA PRO A 47 -16.23 -43.29 -3.23
C PRO A 47 -15.53 -44.39 -2.41
N GLY A 48 -14.61 -43.98 -1.54
CA GLY A 48 -13.92 -44.85 -0.58
C GLY A 48 -14.63 -44.86 0.78
N GLY A 49 -13.86 -44.61 1.84
CA GLY A 49 -14.40 -44.56 3.21
C GLY A 49 -15.37 -43.40 3.42
N VAL A 50 -16.47 -43.66 4.13
CA VAL A 50 -17.47 -42.65 4.52
C VAL A 50 -16.87 -41.71 5.56
N ILE A 51 -17.02 -40.40 5.33
CA ILE A 51 -16.56 -39.32 6.21
C ILE A 51 -17.74 -38.70 6.97
N ALA A 52 -18.85 -38.49 6.29
CA ALA A 52 -20.06 -37.90 6.87
C ALA A 52 -21.31 -38.41 6.12
N GLU A 53 -22.46 -38.36 6.79
CA GLU A 53 -23.78 -38.59 6.18
C GLU A 53 -24.64 -37.35 6.36
N CYS A 54 -25.22 -36.85 5.27
CA CYS A 54 -26.19 -35.78 5.26
C CYS A 54 -27.59 -36.38 5.22
N HIS A 55 -28.26 -36.42 6.38
CA HIS A 55 -29.59 -37.03 6.50
C HIS A 55 -30.69 -36.15 5.90
N VAL A 56 -31.64 -36.79 5.22
CA VAL A 56 -32.96 -36.20 4.98
C VAL A 56 -33.73 -36.28 6.30
N ASN A 57 -34.15 -35.13 6.82
CA ASN A 57 -34.85 -35.03 8.10
C ASN A 57 -35.82 -33.84 8.08
N CYS A 58 -36.55 -33.60 9.17
CA CYS A 58 -37.58 -32.55 9.22
C CYS A 58 -37.06 -31.11 8.99
N LEU A 59 -35.74 -30.88 9.04
CA LEU A 59 -35.10 -29.59 8.77
C LEU A 59 -34.41 -29.54 7.39
N VAL A 60 -34.45 -30.65 6.64
CA VAL A 60 -33.98 -30.75 5.26
C VAL A 60 -35.23 -30.89 4.40
N GLU A 61 -35.60 -29.79 3.75
CA GLU A 61 -36.91 -29.64 3.10
C GLU A 61 -37.04 -30.52 1.86
N THR A 62 -35.92 -30.85 1.22
CA THR A 62 -35.89 -31.63 -0.03
C THR A 62 -34.67 -32.53 -0.14
N ASP A 63 -34.78 -33.59 -0.94
CA ASP A 63 -33.66 -34.44 -1.33
C ASP A 63 -32.51 -33.63 -1.95
N VAL A 64 -32.85 -32.61 -2.75
CA VAL A 64 -31.88 -31.68 -3.37
C VAL A 64 -31.02 -30.98 -2.32
N GLN A 65 -31.61 -30.61 -1.18
CA GLN A 65 -30.88 -29.98 -0.09
C GLN A 65 -29.92 -30.95 0.61
N ALA A 66 -30.29 -32.23 0.73
CA ALA A 66 -29.37 -33.25 1.26
C ALA A 66 -28.14 -33.44 0.36
N TYR A 67 -28.34 -33.46 -0.97
CA TYR A 67 -27.24 -33.48 -1.93
C TYR A 67 -26.39 -32.21 -1.84
N ALA A 68 -27.00 -31.03 -1.79
CA ALA A 68 -26.27 -29.76 -1.69
C ALA A 68 -25.40 -29.70 -0.41
N ASN A 69 -25.89 -30.23 0.72
CA ASN A 69 -25.10 -30.31 1.95
C ASN A 69 -23.89 -31.24 1.78
N ALA A 70 -24.07 -32.41 1.15
CA ALA A 70 -22.99 -33.35 0.89
C ALA A 70 -21.95 -32.77 -0.08
N GLU A 71 -22.40 -32.10 -1.15
CA GLU A 71 -21.54 -31.40 -2.11
C GLU A 71 -20.74 -30.29 -1.43
N PHE A 72 -21.37 -29.49 -0.56
CA PHE A 72 -20.69 -28.45 0.21
C PHE A 72 -19.59 -29.02 1.09
N ILE A 73 -19.87 -30.08 1.86
CA ILE A 73 -18.87 -30.71 2.73
C ILE A 73 -17.74 -31.34 1.91
N ALA A 74 -18.06 -31.96 0.76
CA ALA A 74 -17.07 -32.54 -0.13
C ALA A 74 -16.13 -31.48 -0.73
N ALA A 75 -16.69 -30.35 -1.16
CA ALA A 75 -15.95 -29.20 -1.68
C ALA A 75 -15.13 -28.52 -0.58
N PHE A 76 -15.73 -28.28 0.59
CA PHE A 76 -15.09 -27.63 1.75
C PHE A 76 -14.39 -28.65 2.66
N ASN A 77 -13.56 -29.49 2.05
CA ASN A 77 -12.76 -30.49 2.77
C ASN A 77 -11.55 -29.85 3.49
N PRO A 78 -10.83 -30.61 4.35
CA PRO A 78 -9.72 -30.08 5.13
C PRO A 78 -8.61 -29.43 4.30
N ASN A 79 -8.33 -29.90 3.08
CA ASN A 79 -7.30 -29.29 2.23
C ASN A 79 -7.70 -27.88 1.81
N VAL A 80 -8.97 -27.66 1.47
CA VAL A 80 -9.49 -26.34 1.11
C VAL A 80 -9.46 -25.41 2.31
N ALA A 81 -9.86 -25.89 3.49
CA ALA A 81 -9.78 -25.11 4.72
C ALA A 81 -8.33 -24.67 5.02
N LEU A 82 -7.34 -25.57 4.88
CA LEU A 82 -5.93 -25.26 5.08
C LEU A 82 -5.41 -24.25 4.04
N ALA A 83 -5.75 -24.43 2.76
CA ALA A 83 -5.35 -23.51 1.70
C ALA A 83 -5.87 -22.08 1.94
N LEU A 84 -7.13 -21.94 2.37
CA LEU A 84 -7.71 -20.64 2.72
C LEU A 84 -7.03 -20.02 3.95
N LEU A 85 -6.64 -20.84 4.93
CA LEU A 85 -5.88 -20.37 6.10
C LEU A 85 -4.47 -19.90 5.72
N ASP A 86 -3.79 -20.61 4.82
CA ASP A 86 -2.47 -20.24 4.30
C ASP A 86 -2.53 -18.95 3.48
N GLU A 87 -3.57 -18.79 2.64
CA GLU A 87 -3.82 -17.55 1.90
C GLU A 87 -4.07 -16.38 2.85
N ARG A 88 -4.91 -16.59 3.87
CA ARG A 88 -5.17 -15.56 4.89
C ARG A 88 -3.89 -15.14 5.60
N GLU A 89 -3.02 -16.09 5.98
CA GLU A 89 -1.77 -15.81 6.66
C GLU A 89 -0.80 -15.01 5.77
N ARG A 90 -0.66 -15.39 4.50
CA ARG A 90 0.12 -14.62 3.51
C ARG A 90 -0.41 -13.19 3.33
N ASN A 91 -1.74 -13.03 3.25
CA ASN A 91 -2.35 -11.70 3.10
C ASN A 91 -2.08 -10.81 4.33
N LEU A 92 -2.10 -11.37 5.54
CA LEU A 92 -1.76 -10.62 6.75
C LEU A 92 -0.28 -10.21 6.78
N GLN A 93 0.62 -11.07 6.33
CA GLN A 93 2.04 -10.73 6.21
C GLN A 93 2.26 -9.62 5.19
N TYR A 94 1.57 -9.66 4.05
CA TYR A 94 1.63 -8.61 3.02
C TYR A 94 1.19 -7.25 3.56
N ILE A 95 0.06 -7.19 4.27
CA ILE A 95 -0.43 -5.95 4.89
C ILE A 95 0.62 -5.39 5.86
N LYS A 96 1.18 -6.23 6.73
CA LYS A 96 2.22 -5.81 7.67
C LYS A 96 3.47 -5.24 6.96
N SER A 97 3.90 -5.87 5.86
CA SER A 97 5.04 -5.39 5.07
C SER A 97 4.74 -4.04 4.41
N ARG A 98 3.52 -3.85 3.91
CA ARG A 98 3.07 -2.59 3.30
C ARG A 98 2.97 -1.46 4.32
N ASP A 99 2.50 -1.76 5.52
CA ASP A 99 2.43 -0.78 6.60
C ASP A 99 3.84 -0.31 7.00
N GLN A 100 4.80 -1.24 7.10
CA GLN A 100 6.20 -0.92 7.36
C GLN A 100 6.82 -0.05 6.24
N GLU A 101 6.61 -0.43 4.98
CA GLU A 101 7.10 0.34 3.83
C GLU A 101 6.49 1.76 3.81
N ASN A 102 5.19 1.88 4.09
CA ASN A 102 4.51 3.18 4.17
C ASN A 102 5.05 4.04 5.31
N GLU A 103 5.40 3.46 6.45
CA GLU A 103 6.03 4.16 7.57
C GLU A 103 7.41 4.70 7.18
N GLU A 104 8.24 3.88 6.51
CA GLU A 104 9.55 4.30 6.01
C GLU A 104 9.46 5.41 4.96
N ILE A 105 8.47 5.32 4.06
CA ILE A 105 8.17 6.38 3.09
C ILE A 105 7.76 7.66 3.82
N ALA A 106 6.87 7.58 4.82
CA ALA A 106 6.42 8.76 5.57
C ALA A 106 7.59 9.45 6.29
N LEU A 107 8.51 8.68 6.87
CA LEU A 107 9.72 9.22 7.50
C LEU A 107 10.64 9.90 6.49
N THR A 108 10.84 9.29 5.32
CA THR A 108 11.69 9.86 4.25
C THR A 108 11.09 11.15 3.71
N VAL A 109 9.78 11.16 3.42
CA VAL A 109 9.08 12.36 2.97
C VAL A 109 9.13 13.46 4.03
N GLY A 110 9.01 13.11 5.31
CA GLY A 110 9.17 14.05 6.42
C GLY A 110 10.55 14.73 6.43
N LYS A 111 11.63 13.95 6.27
CA LYS A 111 13.00 14.49 6.19
C LYS A 111 13.19 15.41 4.99
N LEU A 112 12.76 14.97 3.80
CA LEU A 112 12.88 15.77 2.58
C LEU A 112 12.12 17.09 2.67
N ARG A 113 10.97 17.13 3.36
CA ARG A 113 10.22 18.38 3.60
C ARG A 113 11.02 19.36 4.46
N VAL A 114 11.65 18.87 5.53
CA VAL A 114 12.50 19.71 6.40
C VAL A 114 13.74 20.20 5.64
N GLU A 115 14.39 19.33 4.86
CA GLU A 115 15.54 19.71 4.04
C GLU A 115 15.16 20.74 2.97
N LEU A 116 14.00 20.58 2.34
CA LEU A 116 13.47 21.53 1.36
C LEU A 116 13.19 22.88 2.01
N GLU A 117 12.51 22.92 3.15
CA GLU A 117 12.21 24.15 3.88
C GLU A 117 13.51 24.88 4.30
N ALA A 118 14.53 24.14 4.74
CA ALA A 118 15.83 24.72 5.06
C ALA A 118 16.52 25.31 3.81
N ALA A 119 16.46 24.62 2.67
CA ALA A 119 17.02 25.11 1.41
C ALA A 119 16.29 26.36 0.89
N GLU A 120 14.95 26.39 0.99
CA GLU A 120 14.13 27.55 0.62
C GLU A 120 14.46 28.78 1.48
N ASN A 121 14.62 28.61 2.80
CA ASN A 121 15.01 29.71 3.69
C ASN A 121 16.40 30.28 3.33
N ASN A 122 17.37 29.39 3.07
CA ASN A 122 18.72 29.83 2.65
C ASN A 122 18.70 30.59 1.32
N LEU A 123 17.82 30.20 0.40
CA LEU A 123 17.64 30.90 -0.88
C LEU A 123 17.10 32.31 -0.64
N ILE A 124 16.07 32.46 0.19
CA ILE A 124 15.51 33.76 0.57
C ILE A 124 16.58 34.67 1.21
N ASP A 125 17.37 34.13 2.13
CA ASP A 125 18.46 34.88 2.77
C ASP A 125 19.50 35.36 1.73
N SER A 126 19.88 34.49 0.79
CA SER A 126 20.80 34.85 -0.29
C SER A 126 20.21 35.88 -1.25
N GLU A 127 18.92 35.76 -1.61
CA GLU A 127 18.22 36.73 -2.47
C GLU A 127 18.18 38.11 -1.83
N CYS A 128 17.94 38.18 -0.51
CA CYS A 128 18.00 39.42 0.26
C CYS A 128 19.39 40.06 0.18
N HIS A 129 20.44 39.26 0.42
CA HIS A 129 21.81 39.77 0.37
C HIS A 129 22.22 40.27 -1.03
N VAL A 130 21.78 39.59 -2.09
CA VAL A 130 22.01 40.04 -3.47
C VAL A 130 21.32 41.38 -3.72
N ALA A 131 20.07 41.56 -3.26
CA ALA A 131 19.35 42.81 -3.42
C ALA A 131 20.05 44.00 -2.73
N GLU A 132 20.59 43.79 -1.52
CA GLU A 132 21.39 44.79 -0.80
C GLU A 132 22.67 45.17 -1.57
N LEU A 133 23.37 44.18 -2.12
CA LEU A 133 24.58 44.41 -2.92
C LEU A 133 24.28 45.17 -4.22
N GLU A 134 23.17 44.85 -4.88
CA GLU A 134 22.72 45.56 -6.09
C GLU A 134 22.40 47.03 -5.80
N GLU A 135 21.75 47.33 -4.66
CA GLU A 135 21.50 48.71 -4.23
C GLU A 135 22.80 49.47 -3.96
N ALA A 136 23.73 48.88 -3.20
CA ALA A 136 25.03 49.48 -2.95
C ALA A 136 25.85 49.70 -4.23
N LEU A 137 25.72 48.81 -5.23
CA LEU A 137 26.36 48.97 -6.53
C LEU A 137 25.77 50.15 -7.31
N ARG A 138 24.44 50.31 -7.30
CA ARG A 138 23.74 51.45 -7.93
C ARG A 138 24.21 52.78 -7.32
N ASP A 139 24.28 52.87 -6.00
CA ASP A 139 24.76 54.08 -5.31
C ASP A 139 26.21 54.43 -5.70
N LYS A 140 27.08 53.41 -5.78
CA LYS A 140 28.48 53.61 -6.21
C LYS A 140 28.57 54.06 -7.66
N GLN A 141 27.75 53.50 -8.55
CA GLN A 141 27.69 53.94 -9.96
C GLN A 141 27.27 55.41 -10.06
N ALA A 142 26.25 55.83 -9.32
CA ALA A 142 25.81 57.22 -9.29
C ALA A 142 26.90 58.17 -8.77
N LEU A 143 27.65 57.77 -7.73
CA LEU A 143 28.81 58.54 -7.23
C LEU A 143 29.94 58.63 -8.27
N LEU A 144 30.19 57.55 -9.00
CA LEU A 144 31.22 57.52 -10.04
C LEU A 144 30.83 58.47 -11.17
N GLU A 145 29.62 58.38 -11.70
CA GLU A 145 29.09 59.28 -12.75
C GLU A 145 29.16 60.76 -12.32
N ALA A 146 28.80 61.06 -11.06
CA ALA A 146 28.91 62.41 -10.51
C ALA A 146 30.36 62.89 -10.43
N SER A 147 31.30 61.99 -10.08
CA SER A 147 32.73 62.30 -10.02
C SER A 147 33.32 62.54 -11.41
N GLU A 148 32.95 61.72 -12.40
CA GLU A 148 33.38 61.84 -13.80
C GLU A 148 32.91 63.17 -14.38
N LYS A 149 31.66 63.55 -14.12
CA LYS A 149 31.13 64.86 -14.53
C LYS A 149 31.93 66.02 -13.92
N ARG A 150 32.26 65.95 -12.62
CA ARG A 150 33.06 66.98 -11.94
C ARG A 150 34.48 67.07 -12.48
N ILE A 151 35.10 65.94 -12.83
CA ILE A 151 36.42 65.92 -13.48
C ILE A 151 36.34 66.64 -14.83
N ALA A 152 35.36 66.30 -15.67
CA ALA A 152 35.18 66.95 -16.97
C ALA A 152 34.97 68.47 -16.86
N GLU A 153 34.17 68.93 -15.87
CA GLU A 153 33.97 70.35 -15.59
C GLU A 153 35.28 71.06 -15.18
N LEU A 154 36.06 70.45 -14.29
CA LEU A 154 37.36 70.98 -13.86
C LEU A 154 38.36 71.02 -15.02
N GLU A 155 38.45 69.96 -15.82
CA GLU A 155 39.31 69.91 -17.00
C GLU A 155 38.96 71.04 -17.98
N ALA A 156 37.67 71.27 -18.27
CA ALA A 156 37.23 72.37 -19.11
C ALA A 156 37.63 73.76 -18.55
N GLN A 157 37.49 73.98 -17.24
CA GLN A 157 37.94 75.22 -16.59
C GLN A 157 39.46 75.40 -16.72
N THR A 158 40.26 74.34 -16.52
CA THR A 158 41.72 74.45 -16.63
C THR A 158 42.20 74.79 -18.04
N VAL A 159 41.48 74.36 -19.08
CA VAL A 159 41.77 74.73 -20.47
C VAL A 159 41.53 76.23 -20.69
N THR A 160 40.38 76.75 -20.24
CA THR A 160 40.05 78.18 -20.40
C THR A 160 41.02 79.11 -19.67
N VAL A 161 41.52 78.74 -18.48
CA VAL A 161 42.49 79.56 -17.73
C VAL A 161 43.86 79.60 -18.42
N LYS A 162 44.29 78.52 -19.06
CA LYS A 162 45.54 78.50 -19.85
C LYS A 162 45.44 79.42 -21.08
N GLU A 163 44.30 79.43 -21.77
CA GLU A 163 44.09 80.30 -22.94
C GLU A 163 44.08 81.80 -22.60
N VAL A 164 43.72 82.18 -21.36
CA VAL A 164 43.71 83.58 -20.89
C VAL A 164 45.06 84.02 -20.31
N GLY A 165 45.90 83.09 -19.84
CA GLY A 165 47.21 83.38 -19.26
C GLY A 165 48.35 83.58 -20.27
N ASP A 166 48.18 83.09 -21.50
CA ASP A 166 49.17 83.19 -22.59
C ASP A 166 48.90 84.36 -23.57
N ALA A 167 47.96 85.26 -23.23
CA ALA A 167 47.62 86.48 -23.99
C ALA A 167 48.17 87.74 -23.30
#